data_AF-A0A7C5EKI5-F1
#
_entry.id   AF-A0A7C5EKI5-F1
#
_cell.length_a   1.000
_cell.length_b   1.000
_cell.length_c   1.000
_cell.angle_alpha   90.00
_cell.angle_beta   90.00
_cell.angle_gamma   90.00
#
_symmetry.space_group_name_H-M   'P 1'
#
loop_
_entity.id
_entity.type
_entity.pdbx_description
1 polymer ?
#
loop_
_entity_poly.entity_id
_entity_poly.type
_entity_poly.pdbx_seq_one_letter_code
_entity_poly.pdbx_strand_id
1 'polypeptide(L)'
;MRLAFFGYHNVGYFCLKVLIRQCRAFGDEIVAVVTHADNPRENIWFASVRDLGFRHYLPVYQPEDPNDPEFVRVMAKLQPDFLFSVYYRHILKQPLLDLPRLGALNLHGSLLPKYRGRVPVNWALIHGETETGVTLHYMEAKADRGDIVAQKRVSITPEDTAYTLFARMTVAAAELLEEVYPLLRAGRAPRMPQDHSQASYFGGRTPEEGRIDWTMPAREIYNLVRAVTHPFPGAFTTYRGK
;
A
#
# COMPACT_ATOMS: atom_id res chain seq x y z
N MET A 1 -11.92 4.64 19.83
CA MET A 1 -10.54 4.36 19.37
C MET A 1 -9.95 5.60 18.72
N ARG A 2 -8.64 5.78 18.83
CA ARG A 2 -7.87 6.87 18.20
C ARG A 2 -6.98 6.28 17.11
N LEU A 3 -7.11 6.73 15.88
CA LEU A 3 -6.40 6.16 14.73
C LEU A 3 -5.42 7.17 14.14
N ALA A 4 -4.16 6.76 13.95
CA ALA A 4 -3.22 7.46 13.08
C ALA A 4 -3.22 6.78 11.70
N PHE A 5 -3.47 7.54 10.64
CA PHE A 5 -3.50 7.03 9.27
C PHE A 5 -2.32 7.58 8.48
N PHE A 6 -1.46 6.70 7.99
CA PHE A 6 -0.35 7.01 7.08
C PHE A 6 -0.74 6.45 5.72
N GLY A 7 -0.95 7.30 4.71
CA GLY A 7 -1.34 6.78 3.42
C GLY A 7 -1.10 7.70 2.25
N TYR A 8 -1.11 7.10 1.07
CA TYR A 8 -0.90 7.80 -0.19
C TYR A 8 -1.58 7.06 -1.33
N HIS A 9 -1.74 7.74 -2.46
CA HIS A 9 -2.32 7.17 -3.68
C HIS A 9 -3.79 6.72 -3.52
N ASN A 10 -4.39 6.18 -4.59
CA ASN A 10 -5.78 5.70 -4.60
C ASN A 10 -6.08 4.70 -3.47
N VAL A 11 -5.17 3.77 -3.15
CA VAL A 11 -5.41 2.80 -2.06
C VAL A 11 -5.51 3.52 -0.71
N GLY A 12 -4.58 4.44 -0.41
CA GLY A 12 -4.66 5.27 0.78
C GLY A 12 -5.95 6.11 0.81
N TYR A 13 -6.34 6.70 -0.32
CA TYR A 13 -7.55 7.52 -0.42
C TYR A 13 -8.83 6.73 -0.11
N PHE A 14 -9.03 5.57 -0.76
CA PHE A 14 -10.24 4.77 -0.57
C PHE A 14 -10.27 4.10 0.81
N CYS A 15 -9.13 3.63 1.33
CA CYS A 15 -9.06 3.12 2.71
C CYS A 15 -9.32 4.22 3.75
N LEU A 16 -8.82 5.44 3.56
CA LEU A 16 -9.13 6.57 4.44
C LEU A 16 -10.64 6.87 4.42
N LYS A 17 -11.30 6.85 3.26
CA LYS A 17 -12.78 6.99 3.18
C LYS A 17 -13.50 5.93 4.00
N VAL A 18 -13.04 4.68 3.95
CA VAL A 18 -13.62 3.59 4.75
C VAL A 18 -13.46 3.89 6.24
N LEU A 19 -12.25 4.22 6.69
CA LEU A 19 -12.00 4.54 8.10
C LEU A 19 -12.80 5.76 8.57
N ILE A 20 -12.92 6.82 7.77
CA ILE A 20 -13.74 7.99 8.12
C ILE A 20 -15.19 7.58 8.41
N ARG A 21 -15.79 6.75 7.54
CA ARG A 21 -17.16 6.28 7.72
C ARG A 21 -17.27 5.37 8.95
N GLN A 22 -16.37 4.42 9.11
CA GLN A 22 -16.37 3.48 10.23
C GLN A 22 -16.16 4.21 11.56
N CYS A 23 -15.23 5.15 11.63
CA CYS A 23 -14.98 5.95 12.83
C CYS A 23 -16.21 6.75 13.23
N ARG A 24 -16.88 7.41 12.27
CA ARG A 24 -18.15 8.11 12.54
C ARG A 24 -19.24 7.18 13.06
N ALA A 25 -19.33 5.95 12.53
CA ALA A 25 -20.33 4.98 12.95
C ALA A 25 -20.08 4.43 14.36
N PHE A 26 -18.81 4.28 14.76
CA PHE A 26 -18.44 3.70 16.05
C PHE A 26 -18.07 4.71 17.13
N GLY A 27 -18.03 6.01 16.81
CA GLY A 27 -17.55 7.05 17.74
C GLY A 27 -16.03 7.00 17.94
N ASP A 28 -15.29 6.49 16.96
CA ASP A 28 -13.83 6.53 16.94
C ASP A 28 -13.34 7.82 16.25
N GLU A 29 -12.05 8.14 16.40
CA GLU A 29 -11.45 9.36 15.92
C GLU A 29 -10.22 9.07 15.05
N ILE A 30 -10.08 9.76 13.92
CA ILE A 30 -8.82 9.81 13.16
C ILE A 30 -8.05 11.02 13.63
N VAL A 31 -7.00 10.80 14.42
CA VAL A 31 -6.25 11.86 15.12
C VAL A 31 -5.13 12.44 14.26
N ALA A 32 -4.72 11.74 13.21
CA ALA A 32 -3.75 12.22 12.23
C ALA A 32 -3.94 11.51 10.89
N VAL A 33 -3.81 12.28 9.81
CA VAL A 33 -3.64 11.80 8.43
C VAL A 33 -2.26 12.25 7.96
N VAL A 34 -1.33 11.32 7.85
CA VAL A 34 0.04 11.56 7.39
C VAL A 34 0.16 11.11 5.93
N THR A 35 0.58 12.02 5.07
CA THR A 35 0.68 11.78 3.61
C THR A 35 1.96 12.42 3.06
N HIS A 36 2.25 12.21 1.79
CA HIS A 36 3.37 12.85 1.08
C HIS A 36 2.91 14.10 0.36
N ALA A 37 3.83 15.03 0.12
CA ALA A 37 3.67 16.00 -0.97
C ALA A 37 3.83 15.27 -2.31
N ASP A 38 3.06 15.69 -3.32
CA ASP A 38 3.14 15.07 -4.64
C ASP A 38 4.48 15.39 -5.30
N ASN A 39 5.12 14.39 -5.89
CA ASN A 39 6.37 14.57 -6.60
C ASN A 39 6.09 15.19 -7.98
N PRO A 40 6.62 16.38 -8.30
CA PRO A 40 6.36 17.04 -9.58
C PRO A 40 6.92 16.29 -10.80
N ARG A 41 7.80 15.29 -10.59
CA ARG A 41 8.34 14.42 -11.64
C ARG A 41 7.54 13.14 -11.85
N GLU A 42 6.54 12.88 -11.03
CA GLU A 42 5.66 11.72 -11.16
C GLU A 42 4.39 12.09 -11.91
N ASN A 43 3.89 11.19 -12.73
CA ASN A 43 2.56 11.32 -13.30
C ASN A 43 1.52 11.14 -12.17
N ILE A 44 0.77 12.19 -11.84
CA ILE A 44 -0.25 12.15 -10.78
C ILE A 44 -1.59 11.75 -11.40
N TRP A 45 -1.91 10.46 -11.33
CA TRP A 45 -3.14 9.85 -11.87
C TRP A 45 -4.10 9.36 -10.78
N PHE A 46 -3.84 9.72 -9.52
CA PHE A 46 -4.51 9.21 -8.34
C PHE A 46 -5.12 10.32 -7.49
N ALA A 47 -6.11 9.95 -6.68
CA ALA A 47 -6.77 10.86 -5.75
C ALA A 47 -5.86 11.24 -4.58
N SER A 48 -6.01 12.48 -4.11
CA SER A 48 -5.21 13.07 -3.03
C SER A 48 -5.74 12.71 -1.65
N VAL A 49 -4.94 11.99 -0.86
CA VAL A 49 -5.21 11.70 0.56
C VAL A 49 -5.24 12.99 1.38
N ARG A 50 -4.38 13.96 1.05
CA ARG A 50 -4.33 15.28 1.68
C ARG A 50 -5.67 16.00 1.54
N ASP A 51 -6.17 16.09 0.31
CA ASP A 51 -7.37 16.85 0.01
C ASP A 51 -8.61 16.17 0.61
N LEU A 52 -8.60 14.83 0.70
CA LEU A 52 -9.62 14.09 1.44
C LEU A 52 -9.59 14.43 2.93
N GLY A 53 -8.41 14.43 3.55
CA GLY A 53 -8.23 14.81 4.95
C GLY A 53 -8.80 16.19 5.24
N PHE A 54 -8.44 17.20 4.42
CA PHE A 54 -8.96 18.56 4.57
C PHE A 54 -10.47 18.65 4.37
N ARG A 55 -11.03 17.98 3.36
CA ARG A 55 -12.49 17.95 3.10
C ARG A 55 -13.28 17.41 4.30
N HIS A 56 -12.67 16.53 5.09
CA HIS A 56 -13.28 15.96 6.29
C HIS A 56 -12.81 16.61 7.59
N TYR A 57 -12.11 17.76 7.51
CA TYR A 57 -11.58 18.51 8.66
C TYR A 57 -10.67 17.68 9.58
N LEU A 58 -9.90 16.75 9.00
CA LEU A 58 -8.94 15.93 9.73
C LEU A 58 -7.58 16.66 9.87
N PRO A 59 -6.81 16.41 10.95
CA PRO A 59 -5.44 16.90 11.06
C PRO A 59 -4.54 16.23 10.01
N VAL A 60 -4.08 16.98 9.01
CA VAL A 60 -3.21 16.45 7.94
C VAL A 60 -1.77 16.90 8.14
N TYR A 61 -0.83 15.95 8.02
CA TYR A 61 0.60 16.16 8.14
C TYR A 61 1.34 15.67 6.89
N GLN A 62 2.38 16.40 6.47
CA GLN A 62 3.25 16.04 5.35
C GLN A 62 4.73 16.22 5.73
N PRO A 63 5.24 15.48 6.74
CA PRO A 63 6.64 15.58 7.13
C PRO A 63 7.54 15.10 5.99
N GLU A 64 8.69 15.74 5.82
CA GLU A 64 9.73 15.25 4.90
C GLU A 64 10.27 13.87 5.33
N ASP A 65 10.53 13.69 6.64
CA ASP A 65 10.82 12.39 7.25
C ASP A 65 9.83 12.11 8.38
N PRO A 66 8.98 11.07 8.29
CA PRO A 66 8.09 10.68 9.38
C PRO A 66 8.87 10.20 10.63
N ASN A 67 10.14 9.84 10.48
CA ASN A 67 10.96 9.35 11.58
C ASN A 67 11.74 10.47 12.28
N ASP A 68 11.55 11.72 11.87
CA ASP A 68 12.13 12.87 12.56
C ASP A 68 11.69 12.87 14.04
N PRO A 69 12.63 13.00 15.01
CA PRO A 69 12.29 12.92 16.43
C PRO A 69 11.27 13.96 16.91
N GLU A 70 11.20 15.16 16.31
CA GLU A 70 10.15 16.14 16.65
C GLU A 70 8.79 15.66 16.14
N PHE A 71 8.73 15.14 14.91
CA PHE A 71 7.49 14.59 14.39
C PHE A 71 7.01 13.37 15.19
N VAL A 72 7.92 12.48 15.60
CA VAL A 72 7.58 11.35 16.50
C VAL A 72 7.01 11.86 17.82
N ARG A 73 7.56 12.95 18.41
CA ARG A 73 7.00 13.58 19.62
C ARG A 73 5.59 14.13 19.39
N VAL A 74 5.32 14.74 18.24
CA VAL A 74 3.97 15.20 17.87
C VAL A 74 3.01 14.00 17.83
N MET A 75 3.38 12.93 17.13
CA MET A 75 2.56 11.73 17.02
C MET A 75 2.33 11.05 18.37
N ALA A 76 3.33 11.03 19.25
CA ALA A 76 3.23 10.46 20.59
C ALA A 76 2.17 11.16 21.45
N LYS A 77 2.05 12.50 21.36
CA LYS A 77 1.03 13.28 22.08
C LYS A 77 -0.40 12.95 21.63
N LEU A 78 -0.57 12.41 20.42
CA LEU A 78 -1.87 12.04 19.89
C LEU A 78 -2.39 10.71 20.47
N GLN A 79 -1.53 9.91 21.12
CA GLN A 79 -1.89 8.64 21.77
C GLN A 79 -2.79 7.74 20.90
N PRO A 80 -2.33 7.31 19.71
CA PRO A 80 -3.11 6.41 18.87
C PRO A 80 -3.32 5.05 19.54
N ASP A 81 -4.48 4.43 19.32
CA ASP A 81 -4.71 3.02 19.60
C ASP A 81 -4.14 2.15 18.48
N PHE A 82 -4.38 2.55 17.22
CA PHE A 82 -3.84 1.90 16.03
C PHE A 82 -3.16 2.90 15.11
N LEU A 83 -2.12 2.43 14.43
CA LEU A 83 -1.54 3.10 13.26
C LEU A 83 -1.83 2.27 12.02
N PHE A 84 -2.39 2.87 10.98
CA PHE A 84 -2.59 2.23 9.68
C PHE A 84 -1.66 2.84 8.65
N SER A 85 -0.72 2.06 8.12
CA SER A 85 0.07 2.36 6.93
C SER A 85 -0.61 1.77 5.70
N VAL A 86 -1.01 2.60 4.75
CA VAL A 86 -1.70 2.17 3.53
C VAL A 86 -1.02 2.81 2.33
N TYR A 87 -0.12 2.06 1.69
CA TYR A 87 0.67 2.55 0.55
C TYR A 87 1.52 3.79 0.87
N TYR A 88 1.82 4.02 2.15
CA TYR A 88 2.75 5.06 2.57
C TYR A 88 4.18 4.69 2.12
N ARG A 89 4.90 5.66 1.57
CA ARG A 89 6.15 5.39 0.82
C ARG A 89 7.41 5.34 1.67
N HIS A 90 7.43 6.00 2.83
CA HIS A 90 8.58 5.97 3.72
C HIS A 90 8.48 4.82 4.71
N ILE A 91 9.63 4.22 5.03
CA ILE A 91 9.72 3.21 6.09
C ILE A 91 9.45 3.90 7.43
N LEU A 92 8.50 3.36 8.19
CA LEU A 92 8.23 3.77 9.57
C LEU A 92 9.14 2.98 10.50
N LYS A 93 9.98 3.67 11.26
CA LYS A 93 10.92 3.06 12.22
C LYS A 93 10.25 2.79 13.56
N GLN A 94 10.91 1.97 14.38
CA GLN A 94 10.42 1.48 15.67
C GLN A 94 9.81 2.57 16.57
N PRO A 95 10.37 3.79 16.70
CA PRO A 95 9.77 4.84 17.54
C PRO A 95 8.33 5.21 17.16
N LEU A 96 7.95 5.11 15.88
CA LEU A 96 6.56 5.28 15.44
C LEU A 96 5.72 4.02 15.64
N LEU A 97 6.31 2.85 15.39
CA LEU A 97 5.63 1.55 15.49
C LEU A 97 5.23 1.23 16.93
N ASP A 98 5.96 1.76 17.92
CA ASP A 98 5.71 1.58 19.35
C ASP A 98 4.64 2.53 19.91
N LEU A 99 4.28 3.61 19.19
CA LEU A 99 3.27 4.57 19.66
C LEU A 99 1.87 3.99 19.80
N PRO A 100 1.32 3.25 18.81
CA PRO A 100 -0.04 2.74 18.90
C PRO A 100 -0.18 1.64 19.94
N ARG A 101 -1.05 1.85 20.93
CA ARG A 101 -1.27 0.93 22.05
C ARG A 101 -1.63 -0.51 21.63
N LEU A 102 -2.31 -0.66 20.50
CA LEU A 102 -2.80 -1.95 19.98
C LEU A 102 -2.05 -2.39 18.71
N GLY A 103 -1.05 -1.62 18.27
CA GLY A 103 -0.14 -1.96 17.19
C GLY A 103 -0.27 -1.13 15.93
N ALA A 104 0.74 -1.22 15.09
CA ALA A 104 0.78 -0.67 13.75
C ALA A 104 0.46 -1.75 12.72
N LEU A 105 -0.38 -1.44 11.73
CA LEU A 105 -0.74 -2.33 10.64
C LEU A 105 -0.38 -1.72 9.30
N ASN A 106 0.02 -2.55 8.35
CA ASN A 106 0.26 -2.16 6.97
C ASN A 106 -0.68 -2.92 6.03
N LEU A 107 -1.25 -2.20 5.06
CA LEU A 107 -2.00 -2.78 3.95
C LEU A 107 -1.08 -2.85 2.74
N HIS A 108 -0.69 -4.08 2.40
CA HIS A 108 0.23 -4.39 1.32
C HIS A 108 -0.47 -4.97 0.10
N GLY A 109 0.04 -4.65 -1.09
CA GLY A 109 -0.56 -5.01 -2.38
C GLY A 109 -0.16 -6.38 -2.92
N SER A 110 -0.02 -7.39 -2.07
CA SER A 110 0.17 -8.78 -2.48
C SER A 110 -0.50 -9.78 -1.54
N LEU A 111 -0.51 -11.06 -1.94
CA LEU A 111 -0.77 -12.18 -1.04
C LEU A 111 0.50 -12.55 -0.28
N LEU A 112 0.78 -11.83 0.81
CA LEU A 112 1.90 -12.16 1.69
C LEU A 112 1.82 -13.63 2.15
N PRO A 113 2.95 -14.33 2.27
CA PRO A 113 4.33 -13.82 2.26
C PRO A 113 4.95 -13.60 0.86
N LYS A 114 4.24 -13.89 -0.23
CA LYS A 114 4.75 -13.66 -1.59
C LYS A 114 4.74 -12.16 -1.94
N TYR A 115 5.71 -11.75 -2.76
CA TYR A 115 5.82 -10.38 -3.27
C TYR A 115 5.92 -9.31 -2.17
N ARG A 116 6.73 -9.55 -1.12
CA ARG A 116 7.16 -8.49 -0.20
C ARG A 116 7.96 -7.41 -0.94
N GLY A 117 8.08 -6.24 -0.33
CA GLY A 117 8.88 -5.15 -0.86
C GLY A 117 8.03 -4.17 -1.66
N ARG A 118 8.50 -3.77 -2.84
CA ARG A 118 7.94 -2.60 -3.55
C ARG A 118 7.33 -3.01 -4.88
N VAL A 119 6.38 -2.18 -5.33
CA VAL A 119 5.66 -2.31 -6.61
C VAL A 119 5.14 -3.74 -6.92
N PRO A 120 4.49 -4.43 -5.95
CA PRO A 120 4.10 -5.84 -6.10
C PRO A 120 3.11 -6.08 -7.25
N VAL A 121 2.25 -5.11 -7.58
CA VAL A 121 1.32 -5.20 -8.72
C VAL A 121 2.06 -5.37 -10.03
N ASN A 122 3.10 -4.56 -10.27
CA ASN A 122 3.92 -4.65 -11.47
C ASN A 122 4.66 -5.99 -11.51
N TRP A 123 5.22 -6.42 -10.38
CA TRP A 123 5.94 -7.69 -10.30
C TRP A 123 5.05 -8.92 -10.53
N ALA A 124 3.82 -8.94 -10.03
CA ALA A 124 2.87 -10.02 -10.30
C ALA A 124 2.58 -10.14 -11.80
N LEU A 125 2.38 -9.01 -12.49
CA LEU A 125 2.16 -8.98 -13.93
C LEU A 125 3.40 -9.43 -14.73
N ILE A 126 4.59 -8.96 -14.35
CA ILE A 126 5.87 -9.35 -15.01
C ILE A 126 6.08 -10.86 -14.94
N HIS A 127 5.84 -11.46 -13.77
CA HIS A 127 5.98 -12.92 -13.59
C HIS A 127 4.81 -13.73 -14.15
N GLY A 128 3.81 -13.07 -14.75
CA GLY A 128 2.68 -13.76 -15.39
C GLY A 128 1.75 -14.45 -14.40
N GLU A 129 1.66 -13.95 -13.18
CA GLU A 129 0.77 -14.50 -12.15
C GLU A 129 -0.69 -14.46 -12.62
N THR A 130 -1.47 -15.47 -12.22
CA THR A 130 -2.92 -15.55 -12.49
C THR A 130 -3.76 -15.02 -11.33
N GLU A 131 -3.14 -14.80 -10.18
CA GLU A 131 -3.75 -14.20 -9.00
C GLU A 131 -2.77 -13.32 -8.22
N THR A 132 -3.31 -12.32 -7.56
CA THR A 132 -2.62 -11.54 -6.53
C THR A 132 -3.65 -11.21 -5.43
N GLY A 133 -3.41 -10.18 -4.63
CA GLY A 133 -4.36 -9.76 -3.64
C GLY A 133 -3.80 -8.69 -2.72
N VAL A 134 -4.57 -8.34 -1.71
CA VAL A 134 -4.19 -7.38 -0.68
C VAL A 134 -4.08 -8.09 0.66
N THR A 135 -3.15 -7.66 1.50
CA THR A 135 -2.94 -8.20 2.83
C THR A 135 -2.89 -7.07 3.85
N LEU A 136 -3.70 -7.16 4.90
CA LEU A 136 -3.52 -6.37 6.12
C LEU A 136 -2.71 -7.20 7.11
N HIS A 137 -1.59 -6.67 7.57
CA HIS A 137 -0.71 -7.36 8.51
C HIS A 137 -0.14 -6.39 9.55
N TYR A 138 0.29 -6.91 10.69
CA TYR A 138 1.02 -6.14 11.69
C TYR A 138 2.40 -5.73 11.16
N MET A 139 2.81 -4.51 11.49
CA MET A 139 4.13 -3.99 11.16
C MET A 139 5.13 -4.42 12.23
N GLU A 140 6.34 -4.73 11.78
CA GLU A 140 7.50 -5.03 12.61
C GLU A 140 8.72 -4.28 12.05
N ALA A 141 9.85 -4.36 12.74
CA ALA A 141 11.10 -3.74 12.30
C ALA A 141 11.52 -4.15 10.87
N LYS A 142 11.19 -5.38 10.45
CA LYS A 142 11.41 -5.87 9.08
C LYS A 142 10.13 -5.71 8.26
N ALA A 143 10.23 -4.99 7.15
CA ALA A 143 9.11 -4.71 6.25
C ALA A 143 8.39 -5.98 5.77
N ASP A 144 7.06 -5.92 5.77
CA ASP A 144 6.14 -6.95 5.23
C ASP A 144 6.26 -8.37 5.83
N ARG A 145 6.82 -8.50 7.05
CA ARG A 145 7.02 -9.81 7.69
C ARG A 145 6.06 -10.15 8.83
N GLY A 146 5.40 -9.16 9.42
CA GLY A 146 4.58 -9.37 10.59
C GLY A 146 3.30 -10.17 10.30
N ASP A 147 2.64 -10.58 11.38
CA ASP A 147 1.48 -11.46 11.34
C ASP A 147 0.34 -10.89 10.50
N ILE A 148 -0.25 -11.76 9.67
CA ILE A 148 -1.39 -11.44 8.81
C ILE A 148 -2.66 -11.36 9.66
N VAL A 149 -3.41 -10.29 9.46
CA VAL A 149 -4.77 -10.14 10.01
C VAL A 149 -5.80 -10.69 9.03
N ALA A 150 -5.69 -10.32 7.76
CA ALA A 150 -6.60 -10.78 6.72
C ALA A 150 -6.00 -10.56 5.32
N GLN A 151 -6.52 -11.31 4.33
CA GLN A 151 -6.15 -11.18 2.93
C GLN A 151 -7.38 -11.23 2.03
N LYS A 152 -7.31 -10.57 0.88
CA LYS A 152 -8.32 -10.69 -0.17
C LYS A 152 -7.65 -10.95 -1.51
N ARG A 153 -8.04 -12.06 -2.15
CA ARG A 153 -7.52 -12.48 -3.46
C ARG A 153 -8.15 -11.68 -4.59
N VAL A 154 -7.37 -11.44 -5.63
CA VAL A 154 -7.79 -10.75 -6.85
C VAL A 154 -7.22 -11.51 -8.05
N SER A 155 -8.10 -12.00 -8.92
CA SER A 155 -7.70 -12.67 -10.16
C SER A 155 -7.04 -11.69 -11.13
N ILE A 156 -6.07 -12.20 -11.89
CA ILE A 156 -5.39 -11.50 -12.99
C ILE A 156 -5.78 -12.18 -14.29
N THR A 157 -6.40 -11.45 -15.22
CA THR A 157 -6.74 -11.96 -16.55
C THR A 157 -5.58 -11.73 -17.51
N PRO A 158 -5.53 -12.39 -18.68
CA PRO A 158 -4.52 -12.12 -19.69
C PRO A 158 -4.50 -10.67 -20.17
N GLU A 159 -5.62 -9.96 -20.13
CA GLU A 159 -5.80 -8.59 -20.67
C GLU A 159 -5.48 -7.49 -19.65
N ASP A 160 -5.31 -7.82 -18.36
CA ASP A 160 -5.12 -6.81 -17.35
C ASP A 160 -3.83 -6.02 -17.52
N THR A 161 -3.90 -4.70 -17.41
CA THR A 161 -2.72 -3.86 -17.27
C THR A 161 -2.46 -3.58 -15.80
N ALA A 162 -1.31 -2.97 -15.49
CA ALA A 162 -1.05 -2.48 -14.15
C ALA A 162 -2.15 -1.53 -13.65
N TYR A 163 -2.74 -0.71 -14.54
CA TYR A 163 -3.86 0.16 -14.19
C TYR A 163 -5.12 -0.60 -13.81
N THR A 164 -5.58 -1.53 -14.65
CA THR A 164 -6.83 -2.27 -14.40
C THR A 164 -6.72 -3.16 -13.17
N LEU A 165 -5.58 -3.83 -13.00
CA LEU A 165 -5.31 -4.65 -11.81
C LEU A 165 -5.24 -3.78 -10.56
N PHE A 166 -4.54 -2.64 -10.60
CA PHE A 166 -4.45 -1.72 -9.47
C PHE A 166 -5.82 -1.17 -9.05
N ALA A 167 -6.70 -0.88 -10.01
CA ALA A 167 -8.07 -0.44 -9.71
C ALA A 167 -8.85 -1.52 -8.94
N ARG A 168 -8.79 -2.79 -9.38
CA ARG A 168 -9.44 -3.90 -8.64
C ARG A 168 -8.81 -4.16 -7.27
N MET A 169 -7.49 -4.06 -7.17
CA MET A 169 -6.77 -4.17 -5.90
C MET A 169 -7.16 -3.05 -4.91
N THR A 170 -7.41 -1.84 -5.42
CA THR A 170 -7.88 -0.71 -4.61
C THR A 170 -9.27 -0.99 -4.01
N VAL A 171 -10.18 -1.58 -4.79
CA VAL A 171 -11.50 -2.01 -4.30
C VAL A 171 -11.34 -3.10 -3.24
N ALA A 172 -10.54 -4.13 -3.52
CA ALA A 172 -10.28 -5.21 -2.57
C ALA A 172 -9.67 -4.72 -1.25
N ALA A 173 -8.77 -3.73 -1.30
CA ALA A 173 -8.18 -3.09 -0.12
C ALA A 173 -9.22 -2.39 0.76
N ALA A 174 -10.11 -1.61 0.13
CA ALA A 174 -11.17 -0.90 0.84
C ALA A 174 -12.16 -1.87 1.49
N GLU A 175 -12.58 -2.91 0.75
CA GLU A 175 -13.47 -3.95 1.26
C GLU A 175 -12.83 -4.74 2.41
N LEU A 176 -11.56 -5.15 2.26
CA LEU A 176 -10.82 -5.85 3.32
C LEU A 176 -10.79 -5.02 4.61
N LEU A 177 -10.51 -3.71 4.50
CA LEU A 177 -10.45 -2.84 5.67
C LEU A 177 -11.84 -2.61 6.28
N GLU A 178 -12.88 -2.53 5.45
CA GLU A 178 -14.28 -2.44 5.91
C GLU A 178 -14.70 -3.66 6.73
N GLU A 179 -14.34 -4.86 6.27
CA GLU A 179 -14.64 -6.13 6.93
C GLU A 179 -13.85 -6.28 8.25
N VAL A 180 -12.58 -5.87 8.26
CA VAL A 180 -11.66 -6.16 9.37
C VAL A 180 -11.67 -5.11 10.48
N TYR A 181 -11.93 -3.84 10.17
CA TYR A 181 -11.90 -2.77 11.16
C TYR A 181 -12.82 -3.04 12.38
N PRO A 182 -14.08 -3.51 12.22
CA PRO A 182 -14.92 -3.87 13.35
C PRO A 182 -14.34 -4.98 14.23
N LEU A 183 -13.61 -5.93 13.65
CA LEU A 183 -12.95 -7.02 14.38
C LEU A 183 -11.74 -6.50 15.18
N LEU A 184 -10.95 -5.61 14.59
CA LEU A 184 -9.83 -4.95 15.28
C LEU A 184 -10.34 -4.15 16.49
N ARG A 185 -11.40 -3.36 16.30
CA ARG A 185 -12.04 -2.59 17.39
C ARG A 185 -12.51 -3.48 18.52
N ALA A 186 -13.08 -4.65 18.20
CA ALA A 186 -13.58 -5.61 19.17
C ALA A 186 -12.47 -6.48 19.81
N GLY A 187 -11.21 -6.33 19.41
CA GLY A 187 -10.11 -7.20 19.88
C GLY A 187 -10.24 -8.65 19.41
N ARG A 188 -10.95 -8.89 18.31
CA ARG A 188 -11.23 -10.23 17.75
C ARG A 188 -10.57 -10.49 16.40
N ALA A 189 -9.77 -9.54 15.91
CA ALA A 189 -9.05 -9.72 14.65
C ALA A 189 -8.05 -10.88 14.75
N PRO A 190 -7.97 -11.77 13.74
CA PRO A 190 -6.98 -12.83 13.72
C PRO A 190 -5.55 -12.28 13.71
N ARG A 191 -4.61 -13.12 14.15
CA ARG A 191 -3.17 -12.84 14.09
C ARG A 191 -2.45 -14.10 13.67
N MET A 192 -2.18 -14.22 12.37
CA MET A 192 -1.67 -15.44 11.75
C MET A 192 -0.20 -15.23 11.33
N PRO A 193 0.75 -16.01 11.87
CA PRO A 193 2.15 -15.88 11.46
C PRO A 193 2.33 -16.22 9.98
N GLN A 194 3.20 -15.46 9.31
CA GLN A 194 3.56 -15.76 7.92
C GLN A 194 4.46 -17.00 7.84
N ASP A 195 4.21 -17.89 6.88
CA ASP A 195 5.18 -18.92 6.52
C ASP A 195 6.35 -18.29 5.74
N HIS A 196 7.45 -18.01 6.43
CA HIS A 196 8.60 -17.37 5.81
C HIS A 196 9.30 -18.22 4.75
N SER A 197 9.07 -19.53 4.68
CA SER A 197 9.64 -20.39 3.62
C SER A 197 9.03 -20.12 2.24
N GLN A 198 7.81 -19.58 2.22
CA GLN A 198 7.06 -19.23 1.00
C GLN A 198 7.28 -17.78 0.56
N ALA A 199 8.18 -17.05 1.23
CA ALA A 199 8.37 -15.63 1.00
C ALA A 199 9.16 -15.35 -0.28
N SER A 200 8.75 -14.31 -1.00
CA SER A 200 9.54 -13.70 -2.07
C SER A 200 9.63 -12.19 -1.85
N TYR A 201 10.72 -11.57 -2.32
CA TYR A 201 10.98 -10.14 -2.14
C TYR A 201 11.39 -9.52 -3.47
N PHE A 202 10.80 -8.36 -3.78
CA PHE A 202 11.17 -7.60 -4.95
C PHE A 202 11.35 -6.11 -4.62
N GLY A 203 12.37 -5.51 -5.24
CA GLY A 203 12.70 -4.10 -5.09
C GLY A 203 11.79 -3.16 -5.88
N GLY A 204 12.08 -1.86 -5.79
CA GLY A 204 11.51 -0.88 -6.71
C GLY A 204 12.02 -1.12 -8.14
N ARG A 205 11.34 -0.51 -9.13
CA ARG A 205 11.73 -0.56 -10.54
C ARG A 205 11.99 0.85 -11.07
N THR A 206 12.85 0.93 -12.08
CA THR A 206 13.21 2.14 -12.83
C THR A 206 12.58 2.11 -14.23
N PRO A 207 12.42 3.28 -14.89
CA PRO A 207 11.98 3.32 -16.28
C PRO A 207 12.85 2.47 -17.21
N GLU A 208 14.18 2.46 -17.02
CA GLU A 208 15.15 1.73 -17.83
C GLU A 208 14.93 0.21 -17.81
N GLU A 209 14.41 -0.33 -16.72
CA GLU A 209 14.00 -1.74 -16.61
C GLU A 209 12.73 -2.06 -17.43
N GLY A 210 12.13 -1.07 -18.10
CA GLY A 210 11.12 -1.25 -19.14
C GLY A 210 11.70 -1.58 -20.53
N ARG A 211 13.03 -1.60 -20.69
CA ARG A 211 13.66 -1.94 -21.97
C ARG A 211 13.40 -3.40 -22.35
N ILE A 212 12.85 -3.60 -23.55
CA ILE A 212 12.54 -4.93 -24.08
C ILE A 212 13.85 -5.62 -24.48
N ASP A 213 14.05 -6.81 -23.93
CA ASP A 213 15.02 -7.78 -24.45
C ASP A 213 14.30 -8.75 -25.39
N TRP A 214 14.57 -8.61 -26.69
CA TRP A 214 13.95 -9.44 -27.73
C TRP A 214 14.42 -10.89 -27.75
N THR A 215 15.38 -11.27 -26.89
CA THR A 215 15.75 -12.68 -26.67
C THR A 215 14.78 -13.40 -25.72
N MET A 216 13.96 -12.65 -24.98
CA MET A 216 12.96 -13.21 -24.07
C MET A 216 11.78 -13.86 -24.83
N PRO A 217 11.11 -14.85 -24.23
CA PRO A 217 9.87 -15.39 -24.76
C PRO A 217 8.80 -14.29 -24.98
N ALA A 218 8.04 -14.39 -26.07
CA ALA A 218 7.01 -13.41 -26.43
C ALA A 218 6.01 -13.15 -25.29
N ARG A 219 5.69 -14.17 -24.49
CA ARG A 219 4.82 -14.04 -23.32
C ARG A 219 5.41 -13.16 -22.22
N GLU A 220 6.72 -13.25 -21.98
CA GLU A 220 7.38 -12.43 -20.96
C GLU A 220 7.50 -10.97 -21.42
N ILE A 221 7.77 -10.74 -22.71
CA ILE A 221 7.72 -9.40 -23.31
C ILE A 221 6.32 -8.81 -23.16
N TYR A 222 5.27 -9.57 -23.50
CA TYR A 222 3.89 -9.16 -23.32
C TYR A 222 3.59 -8.79 -21.86
N ASN A 223 4.02 -9.63 -20.91
CA ASN A 223 3.87 -9.42 -19.47
C ASN A 223 4.56 -8.13 -19.00
N LEU A 224 5.78 -7.86 -19.49
CA LEU A 224 6.47 -6.59 -19.22
C LEU A 224 5.63 -5.41 -19.73
N VAL A 225 5.19 -5.45 -20.99
CA VAL A 225 4.40 -4.38 -21.62
C VAL A 225 3.16 -4.05 -20.78
N ARG A 226 2.34 -5.04 -20.43
CA ARG A 226 1.13 -4.83 -19.62
C ARG A 226 1.43 -4.37 -18.19
N ALA A 227 2.58 -4.75 -17.64
CA ALA A 227 3.00 -4.38 -16.28
C ALA A 227 3.50 -2.94 -16.15
N VAL A 228 3.99 -2.34 -17.23
CA VAL A 228 4.57 -0.99 -17.19
C VAL A 228 3.94 -0.01 -18.19
N THR A 229 2.84 -0.38 -18.84
CA THR A 229 2.02 0.54 -19.65
C THR A 229 1.34 1.61 -18.79
N HIS A 230 0.57 2.50 -19.43
CA HIS A 230 -0.16 3.59 -18.77
C HIS A 230 -0.80 3.13 -17.46
N PRO A 231 -0.59 3.85 -16.33
CA PRO A 231 0.02 5.18 -16.22
C PRO A 231 1.54 5.21 -15.98
N PHE A 232 2.23 4.07 -16.11
CA PHE A 232 3.68 3.95 -15.95
C PHE A 232 4.44 4.34 -17.25
N PRO A 233 5.80 4.44 -17.23
CA PRO A 233 6.59 4.96 -18.35
C PRO A 233 6.48 4.21 -19.70
N GLY A 234 5.95 2.99 -19.71
CA GLY A 234 5.88 2.14 -20.89
C GLY A 234 7.12 1.25 -21.07
N ALA A 235 6.92 0.10 -21.72
CA ALA A 235 8.02 -0.72 -22.19
C ALA A 235 8.55 -0.13 -23.49
N PHE A 236 9.86 -0.19 -23.72
CA PHE A 236 10.48 0.47 -24.86
C PHE A 236 11.58 -0.38 -25.50
N THR A 237 11.91 -0.08 -26.75
CA THR A 237 13.05 -0.66 -27.48
C THR A 237 13.70 0.42 -28.33
N THR A 238 14.89 0.17 -28.85
CA THR A 238 15.49 1.01 -29.88
C THR A 238 15.36 0.36 -31.26
N TYR A 239 15.12 1.19 -32.27
CA TYR A 239 15.13 0.82 -33.68
C TYR A 239 15.92 1.89 -34.46
N ARG A 240 17.01 1.47 -35.12
CA ARG A 240 17.92 2.39 -35.86
C ARG A 240 18.46 3.55 -35.00
N GLY A 241 18.80 3.26 -33.74
CA GLY A 241 19.36 4.25 -32.82
C GLY A 241 18.36 5.26 -32.26
N LYS A 242 17.05 5.00 -32.39
CA LYS A 242 15.96 5.80 -31.84
C LYS A 242 15.00 4.94 -31.05
#